data_AF-A0A2H0SJJ3-F1
#
_entry.id   AF-A0A2H0SJJ3-F1
#
_cell.length_a   1.000
_cell.length_b   1.000
_cell.length_c   1.000
_cell.angle_alpha   90.00
_cell.angle_beta   90.00
_cell.angle_gamma   90.00
#
_symmetry.space_group_name_H-M   'P 1'
#
loop_
_entity.id
_entity.type
_entity.pdbx_description
1 polymer ?
#
loop_
_entity_poly.entity_id
_entity_poly.type
_entity_poly.pdbx_seq_one_letter_code
_entity_poly.pdbx_strand_id
1 'polypeptide(L)'
;MKNFVNFFESVGKLRKVSRRGSVLIGSKQPVTVTDHLFRTAIMSWVLGKEKKNLDLKKILEIALIHDLCELYAGDKSPYDYNSILPKDKKKWPELFDKWPRYSLKEKKKIALEKRKIEGKALDKLTQGLPSKIRKDIR
;
A
#
# COMPACT_ATOMS: atom_id res chain seq x y z
N MET A 1 -10.68 23.62 9.10
CA MET A 1 -9.69 22.86 9.91
C MET A 1 -10.14 21.45 10.28
N LYS A 2 -11.36 21.24 10.79
CA LYS A 2 -11.88 19.91 11.20
C LYS A 2 -11.61 18.77 10.19
N ASN A 3 -11.83 19.02 8.90
CA ASN A 3 -11.60 18.00 7.86
C ASN A 3 -10.12 17.59 7.71
N PHE A 4 -9.18 18.53 7.87
CA PHE A 4 -7.75 18.23 7.85
C PHE A 4 -7.35 17.40 9.08
N VAL A 5 -7.85 17.75 10.26
CA VAL A 5 -7.61 16.98 11.49
C VAL A 5 -8.10 15.54 11.32
N ASN A 6 -9.34 15.35 10.86
CA ASN A 6 -9.90 14.02 10.61
C ASN A 6 -9.08 13.21 9.58
N PHE A 7 -8.57 13.88 8.54
CA PHE A 7 -7.71 13.26 7.54
C PHE A 7 -6.38 12.82 8.17
N PHE A 8 -5.68 13.71 8.90
CA PHE A 8 -4.41 13.39 9.54
C PHE A 8 -4.56 12.30 10.61
N GLU A 9 -5.64 12.32 11.40
CA GLU A 9 -5.95 11.23 12.32
C GLU A 9 -6.17 9.90 11.60
N SER A 10 -6.82 9.92 10.43
CA SER A 10 -7.03 8.72 9.62
C SER A 10 -5.71 8.21 9.04
N VAL A 11 -4.88 9.09 8.48
CA VAL A 11 -3.52 8.74 8.03
C VAL A 11 -2.70 8.15 9.18
N GLY A 12 -2.78 8.72 10.38
CA GLY A 12 -2.10 8.22 11.56
C GLY A 12 -2.49 6.80 11.97
N LYS A 13 -3.66 6.29 11.54
CA LYS A 13 -4.08 4.90 11.78
C LYS A 13 -3.36 3.89 10.90
N LEU A 14 -2.66 4.30 9.82
CA LEU A 14 -1.85 3.39 9.00
C LEU A 14 -0.78 2.65 9.80
N ARG A 15 -0.30 3.22 10.91
CA ARG A 15 0.65 2.54 11.81
C ARG A 15 0.13 1.23 12.41
N LYS A 16 -1.18 0.98 12.33
CA LYS A 16 -1.82 -0.26 12.79
C LYS A 16 -2.02 -1.27 11.66
N VAL A 17 -1.77 -0.88 10.41
CA VAL A 17 -1.90 -1.76 9.25
C VAL A 17 -0.57 -2.48 9.07
N SER A 18 -0.57 -3.79 9.29
CA SER A 18 0.59 -4.64 9.06
C SER A 18 0.79 -4.92 7.57
N ARG A 19 2.03 -4.92 7.11
CA ARG A 19 2.39 -5.41 5.78
C ARG A 19 2.08 -6.90 5.70
N ARG A 20 1.21 -7.26 4.76
CA ARG A 20 0.68 -8.59 4.56
C ARG A 20 1.78 -9.61 4.34
N GLY A 21 2.82 -9.27 3.58
CA GLY A 21 3.98 -10.13 3.38
C GLY A 21 4.67 -10.52 4.70
N SER A 22 4.83 -9.57 5.63
CA SER A 22 5.46 -9.82 6.94
C SER A 22 4.59 -10.71 7.83
N VAL A 23 3.26 -10.56 7.75
CA VAL A 23 2.31 -11.45 8.43
C VAL A 23 2.41 -12.87 7.88
N LEU A 24 2.51 -13.03 6.56
CA LEU A 24 2.49 -14.34 5.93
C LEU A 24 3.75 -15.18 6.22
N ILE A 25 4.91 -14.54 6.38
CA ILE A 25 6.15 -15.22 6.82
C ILE A 25 6.17 -15.51 8.33
N GLY A 26 5.07 -15.25 9.05
CA GLY A 26 4.95 -15.57 10.47
C GLY A 26 5.71 -14.62 11.40
N SER A 27 5.97 -13.38 10.99
CA SER A 27 6.61 -12.40 11.87
C SER A 27 5.76 -12.17 13.13
N LYS A 28 6.40 -12.25 14.31
CA LYS A 28 5.75 -11.93 15.60
C LYS A 28 5.43 -10.44 15.72
N GLN A 29 6.21 -9.58 15.07
CA GLN A 29 6.00 -8.14 15.00
C GLN A 29 6.07 -7.72 13.53
N PRO A 30 4.97 -7.87 12.79
CA PRO A 30 4.94 -7.51 11.38
C PRO A 30 5.23 -6.02 11.18
N VAL A 31 6.12 -5.70 10.23
CA VAL A 31 6.35 -4.31 9.83
C VAL A 31 5.05 -3.69 9.31
N THR A 32 4.87 -2.40 9.56
CA THR A 32 3.63 -1.69 9.24
C THR A 32 3.72 -0.97 7.88
N VAL A 33 2.58 -0.54 7.36
CA VAL A 33 2.54 0.30 6.15
C VAL A 33 3.29 1.61 6.37
N THR A 34 3.20 2.19 7.57
CA THR A 34 3.95 3.41 7.91
C THR A 34 5.47 3.17 7.86
N ASP A 35 5.97 2.03 8.36
CA ASP A 35 7.39 1.68 8.26
C ASP A 35 7.85 1.58 6.80
N HIS A 36 7.02 0.96 5.97
CA HIS A 36 7.25 0.85 4.53
C HIS A 36 7.25 2.21 3.83
N LEU A 37 6.27 3.08 4.10
CA LEU A 37 6.19 4.43 3.53
C LEU A 37 7.41 5.28 3.91
N PHE A 38 7.81 5.26 5.19
CA PHE A 38 8.98 6.00 5.66
C PHE A 38 10.25 5.50 4.95
N ARG A 39 10.49 4.19 4.94
CA ARG A 39 11.67 3.63 4.27
C ARG A 39 11.67 3.90 2.77
N THR A 40 10.51 3.80 2.12
CA THR A 40 10.34 4.11 0.69
C THR A 40 10.66 5.58 0.42
N ALA A 41 10.18 6.51 1.24
CA ALA A 41 10.51 7.94 1.10
C ALA A 41 12.01 8.22 1.23
N ILE A 42 12.70 7.59 2.21
CA ILE A 42 14.15 7.71 2.37
C ILE A 42 14.89 7.14 1.15
N MET A 43 14.51 5.94 0.69
CA MET A 43 15.12 5.32 -0.50
C MET A 43 14.91 6.20 -1.75
N SER A 44 13.68 6.67 -1.96
CA SER A 44 13.32 7.58 -3.04
C SER A 44 14.12 8.88 -2.98
N TRP A 45 14.37 9.42 -1.79
CA TRP A 45 15.19 10.61 -1.62
C TRP A 45 16.65 10.38 -2.03
N VAL A 46 17.28 9.36 -1.44
CA VAL A 46 18.71 9.06 -1.64
C VAL A 46 18.98 8.67 -3.09
N LEU A 47 18.20 7.74 -3.64
CA LEU A 47 18.37 7.29 -5.02
C LEU A 47 17.95 8.35 -6.04
N GLY A 48 16.96 9.17 -5.70
CA GLY A 48 16.49 10.27 -6.55
C GLY A 48 17.55 11.36 -6.72
N LYS A 49 18.36 11.63 -5.70
CA LYS A 49 19.46 12.62 -5.76
C LYS A 49 20.54 12.25 -6.79
N GLU A 50 20.75 10.97 -7.04
CA GLU A 50 21.70 10.47 -8.04
C GLU A 50 21.21 10.62 -9.49
N LYS A 51 19.98 11.10 -9.71
CA LYS A 51 19.37 11.19 -11.04
C LYS A 51 19.10 12.63 -11.43
N LYS A 52 19.76 13.09 -12.51
CA LYS A 52 19.67 14.47 -13.01
C LYS A 52 18.32 14.84 -13.64
N ASN A 53 17.54 13.86 -14.09
CA ASN A 53 16.32 14.07 -14.88
C ASN A 53 15.04 13.67 -14.14
N LEU A 54 15.07 13.64 -12.80
CA LEU A 54 13.93 13.27 -11.98
C LEU A 54 13.45 14.45 -11.13
N ASP A 55 12.14 14.68 -11.12
CA ASP A 55 11.51 15.58 -10.16
C ASP A 55 11.45 14.92 -8.79
N LEU A 56 12.44 15.23 -7.96
CA LEU A 56 12.56 14.70 -6.61
C LEU A 56 11.33 15.04 -5.74
N LYS A 57 10.74 16.23 -5.92
CA LYS A 57 9.55 16.63 -5.16
C LYS A 57 8.40 15.69 -5.51
N LYS A 58 8.16 15.46 -6.80
CA LYS A 58 7.08 14.58 -7.26
C LYS A 58 7.29 13.14 -6.80
N ILE A 59 8.53 12.66 -6.81
CA ILE A 59 8.86 11.31 -6.32
C ILE A 59 8.54 11.16 -4.83
N LEU A 60 8.92 12.15 -4.01
CA LEU A 60 8.65 12.10 -2.57
C LEU A 60 7.14 12.20 -2.28
N GLU A 61 6.41 13.03 -3.01
CA GLU A 61 4.95 13.08 -2.91
C GLU A 61 4.34 11.70 -3.20
N ILE A 62 4.72 11.05 -4.30
CA ILE A 62 4.23 9.70 -4.65
C ILE A 62 4.61 8.69 -3.56
N ALA A 63 5.86 8.69 -3.10
CA ALA A 63 6.33 7.77 -2.08
C ALA A 63 5.53 7.87 -0.77
N LEU A 64 5.14 9.08 -0.37
CA LEU A 64 4.37 9.32 0.86
C LEU A 64 2.90 8.89 0.74
N ILE A 65 2.31 8.97 -0.46
CA ILE A 65 0.86 8.77 -0.64
C ILE A 65 0.47 7.40 -1.22
N HIS A 66 1.39 6.68 -1.88
CA HIS A 66 1.04 5.54 -2.73
C HIS A 66 0.23 4.43 -2.02
N ASP A 67 0.54 4.17 -0.76
CA ASP A 67 -0.14 3.14 0.04
C ASP A 67 -1.14 3.73 1.06
N LEU A 68 -1.53 5.01 0.96
CA LEU A 68 -2.58 5.57 1.83
C LEU A 68 -3.93 4.85 1.68
N CYS A 69 -4.17 4.27 0.52
CA CYS A 69 -5.36 3.47 0.23
C CYS A 69 -5.45 2.22 1.15
N GLU A 70 -4.32 1.70 1.63
CA GLU A 70 -4.26 0.46 2.42
C GLU A 70 -4.96 0.59 3.77
N LEU A 71 -5.19 1.81 4.27
CA LEU A 71 -5.98 2.04 5.49
C LEU A 71 -7.37 1.41 5.41
N TYR A 72 -8.03 1.47 4.25
CA TYR A 72 -9.36 0.91 4.05
C TYR A 72 -9.39 -0.26 3.05
N ALA A 73 -8.42 -0.33 2.14
CA ALA A 73 -8.30 -1.45 1.19
C ALA A 73 -7.67 -2.69 1.83
N GLY A 74 -6.84 -2.50 2.87
CA GLY A 74 -5.91 -3.50 3.40
C GLY A 74 -4.71 -3.71 2.47
N ASP A 75 -3.56 -4.05 3.04
CA ASP A 75 -2.41 -4.53 2.25
C ASP A 75 -2.69 -5.96 1.77
N LYS A 76 -2.49 -6.20 0.47
CA LYS A 76 -2.66 -7.52 -0.16
C LYS A 76 -1.36 -7.95 -0.81
N SER A 77 -0.93 -9.15 -0.48
CA SER A 77 0.17 -9.82 -1.16
C SER A 77 -0.31 -10.52 -2.43
N PRO A 78 0.60 -10.91 -3.33
CA PRO A 78 0.27 -11.79 -4.45
C PRO A 78 -0.45 -13.06 -3.99
N TYR A 79 -0.13 -13.62 -2.82
CA TYR A 79 -0.70 -14.88 -2.33
C TYR A 79 -2.18 -14.79 -1.92
N ASP A 80 -2.70 -13.57 -1.69
CA ASP A 80 -4.09 -13.36 -1.26
C ASP A 80 -5.11 -13.49 -2.42
N TYR A 81 -4.63 -13.61 -3.65
CA TYR A 81 -5.49 -13.78 -4.83
C TYR A 81 -5.66 -15.26 -5.21
N ASN A 82 -6.82 -15.59 -5.80
CA ASN A 82 -7.18 -16.94 -6.26
C ASN A 82 -7.09 -18.03 -5.18
N SER A 83 -7.23 -17.67 -3.89
CA SER A 83 -7.30 -18.61 -2.77
C SER A 83 -6.10 -19.56 -2.67
N ILE A 84 -4.91 -19.09 -3.03
CA ILE A 84 -3.66 -19.88 -2.98
C ILE A 84 -3.25 -20.19 -1.54
N LEU A 85 -3.57 -19.29 -0.61
CA LEU A 85 -3.25 -19.50 0.80
C LEU A 85 -4.09 -20.64 1.39
N PRO A 86 -3.45 -21.66 1.99
CA PRO A 86 -4.14 -22.73 2.67
C PRO A 86 -4.85 -22.20 3.92
N LYS A 87 -5.86 -22.93 4.37
CA LYS A 87 -6.60 -22.60 5.60
C LYS A 87 -5.69 -22.64 6.84
N ASP A 88 -4.71 -23.54 6.84
CA ASP A 88 -3.73 -23.64 7.91
C ASP A 88 -2.63 -22.58 7.76
N LYS A 89 -2.64 -21.61 8.68
CA LYS A 89 -1.69 -20.49 8.69
C LYS A 89 -0.25 -20.92 8.97
N LYS A 90 -0.04 -22.08 9.62
CA LYS A 90 1.32 -22.58 9.92
C LYS A 90 2.10 -22.90 8.64
N LYS A 91 1.39 -23.19 7.54
CA LYS A 91 1.97 -23.50 6.22
C LYS A 91 2.20 -22.27 5.34
N TRP A 92 1.82 -21.06 5.80
CA TRP A 92 2.01 -19.84 5.00
C TRP A 92 3.47 -19.49 4.73
N PRO A 93 4.41 -19.64 5.69
CA PRO A 93 5.83 -19.34 5.42
C PRO A 93 6.42 -20.22 4.32
N GLU A 94 6.05 -21.50 4.25
CA GLU A 94 6.53 -22.45 3.24
C GLU A 94 6.13 -22.08 1.80
N LEU A 95 5.12 -21.21 1.64
CA LEU A 95 4.66 -20.75 0.33
C LEU A 95 5.50 -19.60 -0.22
N PHE A 96 6.30 -18.91 0.62
CA PHE A 96 7.14 -17.81 0.16
C PHE A 96 8.23 -18.26 -0.81
N ASP A 97 8.62 -19.53 -0.75
CA ASP A 97 9.58 -20.12 -1.68
C ASP A 97 8.99 -20.32 -3.09
N LYS A 98 7.66 -20.23 -3.24
CA LYS A 98 6.97 -20.41 -4.52
C LYS A 98 6.22 -19.15 -4.92
N TRP A 99 6.77 -18.41 -5.88
CA TRP A 99 6.09 -17.23 -6.40
C TRP A 99 4.82 -17.61 -7.18
N PRO A 100 3.64 -17.03 -6.86
CA PRO A 100 2.41 -17.37 -7.55
C PRO A 100 2.48 -16.88 -9.01
N ARG A 101 2.21 -17.79 -9.94
CA ARG A 101 2.17 -17.51 -11.38
C ARG A 101 0.72 -17.31 -11.80
N TYR A 102 0.46 -16.17 -12.44
CA TYR A 102 -0.84 -15.81 -13.01
C TYR A 102 -0.73 -15.64 -14.51
N SER A 103 -1.75 -16.10 -15.23
CA SER A 103 -1.94 -15.76 -16.64
C SER A 103 -2.18 -14.26 -16.82
N LEU A 104 -2.00 -13.75 -18.03
CA LEU A 104 -2.27 -12.34 -18.35
C LEU A 104 -3.72 -11.95 -18.06
N LYS A 105 -4.67 -12.86 -18.29
CA LYS A 105 -6.10 -12.65 -18.02
C LYS A 105 -6.35 -12.46 -16.53
N GLU A 106 -5.75 -13.31 -15.69
CA GLU A 106 -5.86 -13.21 -14.24
C GLU A 106 -5.21 -11.94 -13.70
N LYS A 107 -4.00 -11.60 -14.17
CA LYS A 107 -3.32 -10.35 -13.79
C LYS A 107 -4.17 -9.12 -14.08
N LYS A 108 -4.79 -9.06 -15.26
CA LYS A 108 -5.69 -7.96 -15.63
C LYS A 108 -6.92 -7.89 -14.72
N LYS A 109 -7.54 -9.04 -14.42
CA LYS A 109 -8.69 -9.11 -13.51
C LYS A 109 -8.32 -8.63 -12.10
N ILE A 110 -7.23 -9.15 -11.55
CA ILE A 110 -6.69 -8.77 -10.23
C ILE A 110 -6.40 -7.27 -10.17
N ALA A 111 -5.73 -6.72 -11.19
CA ALA A 111 -5.39 -5.31 -11.25
C ALA A 111 -6.66 -4.41 -11.29
N LEU A 112 -7.68 -4.81 -12.05
CA LEU A 112 -8.93 -4.06 -12.14
C LEU A 112 -9.70 -4.06 -10.82
N GLU A 113 -9.80 -5.23 -10.17
CA GLU A 113 -10.42 -5.37 -8.86
C GLU A 113 -9.66 -4.58 -7.78
N LYS A 114 -8.33 -4.69 -7.77
CA LYS A 114 -7.44 -3.93 -6.88
C LYS A 114 -7.67 -2.43 -7.04
N ARG A 115 -7.59 -1.91 -8.28
CA ARG A 115 -7.79 -0.49 -8.57
C ARG A 115 -9.17 0.02 -8.12
N LYS A 116 -10.22 -0.80 -8.26
CA LYS A 116 -11.57 -0.44 -7.81
C LYS A 116 -11.65 -0.33 -6.29
N ILE A 117 -11.04 -1.25 -5.56
CA ILE A 117 -11.03 -1.25 -4.09
C ILE A 117 -10.20 -0.08 -3.57
N GLU A 118 -8.99 0.10 -4.09
CA GLU A 118 -8.08 1.19 -3.70
C GLU A 118 -8.67 2.56 -4.02
N GLY A 119 -9.30 2.72 -5.19
CA GLY A 119 -9.97 3.96 -5.56
C GLY A 119 -11.08 4.34 -4.58
N LYS A 120 -11.90 3.36 -4.16
CA LYS A 120 -12.93 3.58 -3.13
C LYS A 120 -12.34 3.90 -1.76
N ALA A 121 -11.22 3.26 -1.40
CA ALA A 121 -10.52 3.53 -0.16
C ALA A 121 -9.97 4.96 -0.13
N LEU A 122 -9.33 5.41 -1.21
CA LEU A 122 -8.85 6.79 -1.34
C LEU A 122 -10.01 7.79 -1.34
N ASP A 123 -11.12 7.48 -2.00
CA ASP A 123 -12.32 8.34 -1.96
C ASP A 123 -12.84 8.55 -0.54
N LYS A 124 -12.92 7.47 0.24
CA LYS A 124 -13.32 7.52 1.64
C LYS A 124 -12.33 8.33 2.48
N LEU A 125 -11.02 8.12 2.28
CA LEU A 125 -9.98 8.82 3.02
C LEU A 125 -9.97 10.33 2.74
N THR A 126 -10.20 10.72 1.49
CA THR A 126 -10.05 12.11 1.02
C THR A 126 -11.36 12.89 0.94
N GLN A 127 -12.50 12.31 1.35
CA GLN A 127 -13.83 12.89 1.17
C GLN A 127 -14.00 14.32 1.72
N GLY A 128 -13.30 14.67 2.81
CA GLY A 128 -13.40 15.98 3.45
C GLY A 128 -12.37 17.01 2.95
N LEU A 129 -11.45 16.62 2.07
CA LEU A 129 -10.36 17.48 1.61
C LEU A 129 -10.79 18.36 0.43
N PRO A 130 -10.17 19.56 0.26
CA PRO A 130 -10.35 20.36 -0.93
C PRO A 130 -10.01 19.60 -2.22
N SER A 131 -10.73 19.90 -3.31
CA SER A 131 -10.58 19.21 -4.61
C SER A 131 -9.15 19.20 -5.14
N LYS A 132 -8.40 20.30 -4.96
CA LYS A 132 -6.99 20.41 -5.36
C LYS A 132 -6.12 19.33 -4.68
N ILE A 133 -6.20 19.23 -3.36
CA ILE A 133 -5.42 18.26 -2.58
C ILE A 133 -5.88 16.83 -2.89
N ARG A 134 -7.19 16.61 -3.06
CA ARG A 134 -7.73 15.30 -3.42
C ARG A 134 -7.20 14.80 -4.77
N LYS A 135 -6.98 15.69 -5.75
CA LYS A 135 -6.39 15.35 -7.04
C LYS A 135 -4.90 15.00 -6.93
N ASP A 136 -4.18 15.57 -5.98
CA ASP A 136 -2.77 15.24 -5.77
C ASP A 136 -2.60 13.86 -5.12
N ILE A 137 -3.59 13.40 -4.35
CA ILE A 137 -3.60 12.10 -3.65
C ILE A 137 -4.13 10.94 -4.54
N ARG A 138 -5.00 11.22 -5.51
CA ARG A 138 -5.65 10.19 -6.38
C ARG A 138 -4.96 10.05 -7.73
#